data_AF-A0A3C1V2U6-F1
#
_entry.id   AF-A0A3C1V2U6-F1
#
_cell.length_a   1.000
_cell.length_b   1.000
_cell.length_c   1.000
_cell.angle_alpha   90.00
_cell.angle_beta   90.00
_cell.angle_gamma   90.00
#
_symmetry.space_group_name_H-M   'P 1'
#
loop_
_entity.id
_entity.type
_entity.pdbx_description
1 polymer ?
#
loop_
_entity_poly.entity_id
_entity_poly.type
_entity_poly.pdbx_seq_one_letter_code
_entity_poly.pdbx_strand_id
1 'polypeptide(L)' 'GRTAPPGKRMGHAGAIISGGKGTAEAKLEALRDAGIEIAETPADMGTAMVRA' A
#
# COMPACT_ATOMS: atom_id res chain seq x y z
N GLY A 1 -5.32 -1.40 -0.49
CA GLY A 1 -5.61 -0.59 -1.68
C GLY A 1 -5.76 0.84 -1.25
N ARG A 2 -5.10 1.78 -1.95
CA ARG A 2 -5.08 3.22 -1.58
C ARG A 2 -6.48 3.84 -1.55
N THR A 3 -7.36 3.38 -2.45
CA THR A 3 -8.73 3.87 -2.57
C THR A 3 -9.76 3.05 -1.77
N ALA A 4 -9.32 2.19 -0.85
CA ALA A 4 -10.25 1.36 -0.07
C ALA A 4 -11.01 2.22 0.97
N PRO A 5 -12.35 2.14 1.03
CA PRO A 5 -13.11 2.87 2.04
C PRO A 5 -12.92 2.26 3.45
N PRO A 6 -12.96 3.08 4.51
CA PRO A 6 -12.83 2.60 5.88
C PRO A 6 -13.99 1.69 6.29
N GLY A 7 -13.72 0.72 7.18
CA GLY A 7 -14.75 -0.16 7.73
C GLY A 7 -15.32 -1.20 6.75
N LYS A 8 -14.83 -1.27 5.51
CA LYS A 8 -15.30 -2.20 4.48
C LYS A 8 -14.27 -3.29 4.20
N ARG A 9 -14.71 -4.55 4.20
CA ARG A 9 -13.91 -5.68 3.74
C ARG A 9 -13.83 -5.67 2.21
N MET A 10 -12.61 -5.77 1.67
CA MET A 10 -12.32 -5.76 0.23
C MET A 10 -11.88 -7.15 -0.27
N GLY A 11 -12.84 -8.08 -0.38
CA GLY A 11 -12.59 -9.44 -0.88
C GLY A 11 -11.88 -10.34 0.14
N HIS A 12 -10.55 -10.24 0.24
CA HIS A 12 -9.74 -11.02 1.18
C HIS A 12 -10.18 -10.75 2.64
N ALA A 13 -10.22 -11.80 3.48
CA ALA A 13 -10.72 -11.71 4.86
C ALA A 13 -10.05 -10.60 5.69
N GLY A 14 -8.72 -10.51 5.64
CA GLY A 14 -7.93 -9.46 6.31
C GLY A 14 -7.80 -8.14 5.55
N ALA A 15 -8.40 -7.97 4.37
CA ALA A 15 -8.33 -6.71 3.61
C ALA A 15 -9.41 -5.73 4.09
N ILE A 16 -9.23 -5.18 5.29
CA ILE A 16 -10.14 -4.20 5.91
C ILE A 16 -9.33 -3.12 6.64
N ILE A 17 -9.76 -1.86 6.53
CA ILE A 17 -9.24 -0.75 7.34
C ILE A 17 -10.12 -0.63 8.58
N SER A 18 -9.54 -0.78 9.77
CA SER A 18 -10.26 -0.74 11.05
C SER A 18 -9.55 0.14 12.06
N GLY A 19 -10.30 0.98 12.78
CA GLY A 19 -9.76 1.88 13.81
C GLY A 19 -8.66 2.81 13.30
N GLY A 20 -8.73 3.26 12.04
CA GLY A 20 -7.70 4.10 11.40
C GLY A 20 -6.38 3.39 11.09
N LYS A 21 -6.26 2.08 11.38
CA LYS A 21 -5.06 1.28 11.13
C LYS A 21 -5.21 0.41 9.89
N GLY A 22 -4.09 0.07 9.26
CA GLY A 22 -4.04 -0.78 8.07
C GLY A 22 -4.28 -0.03 6.75
N THR A 23 -4.21 1.31 6.75
CA THR A 23 -4.26 2.14 5.54
C THR A 23 -3.10 1.82 4.59
N ALA A 24 -3.25 2.17 3.32
CA ALA A 24 -2.17 1.98 2.36
C ALA A 24 -1.05 3.00 2.60
N GLU A 25 -1.42 4.23 2.96
CA GLU A 25 -0.55 5.37 3.19
C GLU A 25 0.44 5.09 4.33
N ALA A 26 -0.04 4.57 5.46
CA ALA A 26 0.82 4.22 6.59
C ALA A 26 1.84 3.12 6.25
N LYS A 27 1.50 2.20 5.34
CA LYS A 27 2.42 1.18 4.86
C LYS A 27 3.46 1.78 3.91
N LEU A 28 3.03 2.67 3.01
CA LEU A 28 3.94 3.34 2.07
C LEU A 28 4.95 4.23 2.80
N GLU A 29 4.51 4.97 3.83
CA GLU A 29 5.39 5.77 4.69
C GLU A 29 6.43 4.90 5.38
N ALA A 30 6.00 3.83 6.07
CA ALA A 30 6.94 2.90 6.73
C ALA A 30 7.96 2.27 5.78
N LEU A 31 7.56 1.95 4.54
CA LEU A 31 8.48 1.41 3.53
C LEU A 31 9.45 2.49 3.02
N ARG A 32 9.00 3.73 2.82
CA ARG A 32 9.87 4.86 2.44
C ARG A 32 10.88 5.18 3.52
N ASP A 33 10.48 5.18 4.79
CA ASP A 33 11.37 5.40 5.93
C ASP A 33 12.45 4.30 6.04
N ALA A 34 12.12 3.09 5.60
CA ALA A 34 13.06 1.98 5.49
C ALA A 34 13.96 2.07 4.24
N GLY A 35 13.82 3.10 3.40
CA GLY A 35 14.60 3.29 2.18
C GLY A 35 14.20 2.37 1.02
N ILE A 36 12.98 1.81 1.03
CA ILE A 36 12.51 0.89 0.01
C ILE A 36 11.98 1.66 -1.21
N GLU A 37 12.40 1.26 -2.41
CA GLU A 37 11.88 1.79 -3.67
C GLU A 37 10.38 1.49 -3.82
N ILE A 38 9.59 2.53 -4.08
CA ILE A 38 8.13 2.45 -4.20
C ILE A 38 7.69 2.59 -5.65
N ALA A 39 6.98 1.59 -6.16
CA ALA A 39 6.20 1.73 -7.38
C ALA A 39 4.92 2.56 -7.11
N GLU A 40 4.77 3.70 -7.79
CA GLU A 40 3.63 4.59 -7.58
C GLU A 40 2.30 4.03 -8.12
N THR A 41 2.34 3.19 -9.15
CA THR A 41 1.19 2.41 -9.58
C THR A 41 1.58 0.95 -9.80
N PRO A 42 0.61 0.02 -9.85
CA PRO A 42 0.91 -1.37 -10.20
C PRO A 42 1.60 -1.53 -11.57
N ALA A 43 1.35 -0.61 -12.52
CA ALA A 43 1.98 -0.63 -13.83
C ALA A 43 3.47 -0.26 -13.78
N ASP A 44 3.89 0.51 -12.77
CA ASP A 44 5.27 0.97 -12.62
C ASP A 44 6.19 -0.08 -11.98
N MET A 45 5.67 -1.23 -11.51
CA MET A 45 6.45 -2.22 -10.76
C MET A 45 7.69 -2.69 -11.53
N GLY A 46 7.56 -2.96 -12.83
CA GLY A 46 8.71 -3.37 -13.65
C GLY A 46 9.80 -2.31 -13.72
N THR A 47 9.42 -1.05 -13.93
CA THR A 47 10.37 0.08 -13.95
C THR A 47 10.98 0.33 -12.58
N ALA A 48 10.21 0.17 -11.49
CA ALA A 48 10.71 0.29 -10.12
C ALA A 48 11.78 -0.75 -9.80
N MET A 49 11.60 -2.00 -10.26
CA MET A 49 12.61 -3.05 -10.10
C MET A 49 13.93 -2.74 -10.80
N VAL A 50 13.92 -1.95 -11.87
CA VAL A 50 15.15 -1.51 -12.57
C VAL A 50 15.84 -0.35 -11.84
N ARG A 51 15.09 0.46 -11.07
CA ARG A 51 15.64 1.59 -10.30
C ARG A 51 16.24 1.18 -8.95
N ALA A 52 15.70 0.12 -8.34
CA ALA A 52 16.16 -0.45 -7.08
C ALA A 52 17.51 -1.17 -7.23
#